data_AF-A0A7C4N7I5-F1
#
_entry.id   AF-A0A7C4N7I5-F1
#
_cell.length_a   1.000
_cell.length_b   1.000
_cell.length_c   1.000
_cell.angle_alpha   90.00
_cell.angle_beta   90.00
_cell.angle_gamma   90.00
#
_symmetry.space_group_name_H-M   'P 1'
#
loop_
_entity.id
_entity.type
_entity.pdbx_description
1 polymer ?
#
loop_
_entity_poly.entity_id
_entity_poly.type
_entity_poly.pdbx_seq_one_letter_code
_entity_poly.pdbx_strand_id
1 'polypeptide(L)'
;METMSSQRLAVSERPPLIIDGQSLTIDDVIDVARQARSVALSDEARQRVAASRAWVDRVAETGEPTVYGINTGFGIFSTRRIAPAEGERLSHNLIVSHAVGVGEPLPEEVVRAAMLIRANTLAIGYSGIRLETLETLIGMLNAGVHPVVPGQGSLGASGDLAPLAHLSMVLARHPDDDGLYCGEAWYQGERLSGCEAMGRAGLKRRVLGAKEALALNNGATFSAALAALAVHDAENLLDKSVLALAMSLEALRGVSRAYDAHLHQARNQRGQIAIAARVRELIAGSTLIDATDRVQDAYSLRAAPQVLGAVQDSLAFVRSIIERELNAATDNPLIFLDLEGDNKALSGGNFHGEPIALAMDYLSIAVSEIASISERRIARLVDDKLSDGLPAMLVERGGLDSGFMMAQYTAASLVSENKVLAHADSVDSIPTLVGP
;
A
#
# COMPACT_ATOMS: atom_id res chain seq x y z
N MET A 1 -10.91 -18.83 -13.29
CA MET A 1 -9.62 -18.10 -13.28
C MET A 1 -8.71 -18.88 -12.38
N GLU A 2 -7.71 -19.53 -12.97
CA GLU A 2 -6.80 -20.44 -12.29
C GLU A 2 -6.06 -19.70 -11.17
N THR A 3 -6.08 -20.31 -10.00
CA THR A 3 -5.31 -19.94 -8.83
C THR A 3 -3.85 -19.74 -9.24
N MET A 4 -3.35 -18.52 -9.10
CA MET A 4 -1.90 -18.30 -9.07
C MET A 4 -1.35 -19.21 -7.98
N SER A 5 -0.60 -20.21 -8.43
CA SER A 5 0.16 -21.13 -7.61
C SER A 5 0.84 -20.38 -6.47
N SER A 6 0.55 -20.78 -5.23
CA SER A 6 1.25 -20.36 -4.04
C SER A 6 2.71 -20.82 -4.16
N GLN A 7 3.54 -20.04 -4.85
CA GLN A 7 4.99 -20.21 -4.76
C GLN A 7 5.35 -19.93 -3.30
N ARG A 8 5.81 -20.97 -2.61
CA ARG A 8 6.36 -20.86 -1.26
C ARG A 8 7.41 -19.76 -1.28
N LEU A 9 7.14 -18.64 -0.60
CA LEU A 9 8.19 -17.69 -0.29
C LEU A 9 9.12 -18.41 0.70
N ALA A 10 10.29 -18.82 0.23
CA ALA A 10 11.33 -19.35 1.11
C ALA A 10 11.70 -18.25 2.11
N VAL A 11 11.93 -18.62 3.38
CA VAL A 11 12.40 -17.68 4.39
C VAL A 11 13.68 -17.03 3.87
N SER A 12 13.68 -15.70 3.78
CA SER A 12 14.81 -14.95 3.24
C SER A 12 16.08 -15.24 4.05
N GLU A 13 17.21 -15.52 3.39
CA GLU A 13 18.52 -15.64 4.04
C GLU A 13 19.06 -14.28 4.53
N ARG A 14 18.36 -13.18 4.22
CA ARG A 14 18.72 -11.84 4.68
C ARG A 14 18.52 -11.70 6.19
N PRO A 15 19.34 -10.89 6.87
CA PRO A 15 19.10 -10.57 8.27
C PRO A 15 17.71 -9.92 8.44
N PRO A 16 17.07 -10.11 9.60
CA PRO A 16 15.78 -9.49 9.87
C PRO A 16 15.81 -7.98 9.64
N LEU A 17 14.72 -7.44 9.08
CA LEU A 17 14.48 -6.00 9.08
C LEU A 17 14.23 -5.56 10.52
N ILE A 18 15.04 -4.62 11.01
CA ILE A 18 14.86 -4.04 12.34
C ILE A 18 13.94 -2.83 12.22
N ILE A 19 12.73 -2.93 12.75
CA ILE A 19 11.81 -1.80 12.82
C ILE A 19 12.05 -1.00 14.10
N ASP A 20 12.10 0.32 13.95
CA ASP A 20 12.31 1.30 15.03
C ASP A 20 11.15 2.30 15.13
N GLY A 21 10.13 2.18 14.28
CA GLY A 21 8.99 3.09 14.18
C GLY A 21 9.21 4.32 13.29
N GLN A 22 10.41 4.57 12.78
CA GLN A 22 10.77 5.87 12.21
C GLN A 22 11.53 5.81 10.88
N SER A 23 12.10 4.66 10.51
CA SER A 23 12.96 4.52 9.33
C SER A 23 12.47 3.53 8.27
N LEU A 24 11.20 3.13 8.33
CA LEU A 24 10.62 2.18 7.37
C LEU A 24 10.49 2.80 5.97
N THR A 25 11.04 2.15 4.96
CA THR A 25 10.92 2.59 3.55
C THR A 25 9.91 1.72 2.77
N ILE A 26 9.48 2.20 1.59
CA ILE A 26 8.66 1.38 0.68
C ILE A 26 9.42 0.11 0.29
N ASP A 27 10.72 0.18 0.06
CA ASP A 27 11.51 -0.97 -0.37
C ASP A 27 11.59 -2.04 0.74
N ASP A 28 11.65 -1.62 2.00
CA ASP A 28 11.54 -2.53 3.14
C ASP A 28 10.16 -3.20 3.21
N VAL A 29 9.09 -2.45 2.90
CA VAL A 29 7.73 -3.02 2.78
C VAL A 29 7.70 -4.09 1.70
N ILE A 30 8.33 -3.87 0.54
CA ILE A 30 8.41 -4.87 -0.54
C ILE A 30 9.20 -6.11 -0.10
N ASP A 31 10.36 -5.92 0.53
CA ASP A 31 11.21 -6.99 1.03
C ASP A 31 10.45 -7.92 1.99
N VAL A 32 9.61 -7.35 2.86
CA VAL A 32 8.78 -8.14 3.77
C VAL A 32 7.57 -8.70 3.04
N ALA A 33 6.75 -7.87 2.39
CA ALA A 33 5.49 -8.27 1.79
C ALA A 33 5.66 -9.34 0.70
N ARG A 34 6.65 -9.18 -0.19
CA ARG A 34 6.86 -10.03 -1.38
C ARG A 34 8.06 -10.96 -1.28
N GLN A 35 9.10 -10.62 -0.52
CA GLN A 35 10.34 -11.43 -0.42
C GLN A 35 10.46 -12.20 0.91
N ALA A 36 9.43 -12.15 1.74
CA ALA A 36 9.38 -12.83 3.03
C ALA A 36 10.59 -12.60 3.94
N ARG A 37 11.14 -11.38 3.92
CA ARG A 37 12.13 -10.96 4.92
C ARG A 37 11.49 -10.95 6.30
N SER A 38 12.15 -11.58 7.28
CA SER A 38 11.70 -11.58 8.67
C SER A 38 11.87 -10.20 9.31
N VAL A 39 11.10 -9.91 10.36
CA VAL A 39 11.07 -8.62 11.06
C VAL A 39 11.43 -8.80 12.53
N ALA A 40 12.17 -7.86 13.10
CA ALA A 40 12.44 -7.76 14.53
C ALA A 40 12.33 -6.31 15.01
N LEU A 41 12.13 -6.11 16.31
CA LEU A 41 11.95 -4.80 16.93
C LEU A 41 13.27 -4.32 17.54
N SER A 42 13.62 -3.04 17.35
CA SER A 42 14.79 -2.43 18.00
C SER A 42 14.63 -2.31 19.52
N ASP A 43 15.75 -2.27 20.25
CA ASP A 43 15.74 -2.14 21.71
C ASP A 43 15.17 -0.79 22.16
N GLU A 44 15.41 0.27 21.39
CA GLU A 44 14.86 1.60 21.64
C GLU A 44 13.34 1.61 21.47
N ALA A 45 12.81 0.94 20.44
CA ALA A 45 11.37 0.82 20.26
C ALA A 45 10.71 0.02 21.38
N ARG A 46 11.35 -1.06 21.85
CA ARG A 46 10.90 -1.83 23.03
C ARG A 46 10.75 -0.95 24.26
N GLN A 47 11.76 -0.10 24.53
CA GLN A 47 11.74 0.81 25.67
C GLN A 47 10.61 1.84 25.57
N ARG A 48 10.40 2.45 24.38
CA ARG A 48 9.31 3.43 24.19
C ARG A 48 7.94 2.80 24.33
N VAL A 49 7.72 1.62 23.74
CA VAL A 49 6.46 0.86 23.86
C VAL A 49 6.18 0.54 25.33
N ALA A 50 7.16 0.02 26.07
CA ALA A 50 7.02 -0.31 27.48
C ALA A 50 6.70 0.92 28.34
N ALA A 51 7.38 2.05 28.11
CA ALA A 51 7.13 3.29 28.84
C ALA A 51 5.72 3.84 28.60
N SER A 52 5.25 3.80 27.35
CA SER A 52 3.90 4.22 26.96
C SER A 52 2.85 3.33 27.61
N ARG A 53 3.09 2.01 27.62
CA ARG A 53 2.21 1.03 28.23
C ARG A 53 2.07 1.19 29.73
N ALA A 54 3.17 1.40 30.44
CA ALA A 54 3.16 1.63 31.89
C ALA A 54 2.30 2.85 32.27
N TRP A 55 2.24 3.86 31.39
CA TRP A 55 1.34 4.99 31.59
C TRP A 55 -0.13 4.59 31.42
N VAL A 56 -0.49 3.84 30.38
CA VAL A 56 -1.87 3.37 30.18
C VAL A 56 -2.33 2.45 31.29
N ASP A 57 -1.47 1.53 31.76
CA ASP A 57 -1.79 0.61 32.85
C ASP A 57 -2.15 1.39 34.12
N ARG A 58 -1.33 2.39 34.49
CA ARG A 58 -1.63 3.25 35.64
C ARG A 58 -2.98 3.95 35.48
N VAL A 59 -3.31 4.50 34.30
CA VAL A 59 -4.59 5.19 34.06
C VAL A 59 -5.78 4.23 34.11
N ALA A 60 -5.61 3.01 33.59
CA ALA A 60 -6.63 1.98 33.63
C ALA A 60 -6.89 1.50 35.07
N GLU A 61 -5.85 1.39 35.89
CA GLU A 61 -5.94 0.99 37.30
C GLU A 61 -6.54 2.09 38.19
N THR A 62 -6.11 3.35 38.01
CA THR A 62 -6.59 4.48 38.84
C THR A 62 -7.95 4.99 38.37
N GLY A 63 -8.32 4.77 37.11
CA GLY A 63 -9.47 5.37 36.46
C GLY A 63 -9.30 6.87 36.15
N GLU A 64 -8.11 7.44 36.37
CA GLU A 64 -7.83 8.87 36.17
C GLU A 64 -6.48 9.10 35.47
N PRO A 65 -6.39 10.06 34.52
CA PRO A 65 -7.50 10.87 34.01
C PRO A 65 -8.50 10.08 33.14
N THR A 66 -9.63 10.71 32.82
CA THR A 66 -10.57 10.16 31.84
C THR A 66 -9.97 10.26 30.43
N VAL A 67 -9.79 9.13 29.75
CA VAL A 67 -9.12 9.03 28.45
C VAL A 67 -9.88 8.11 27.49
N TYR A 68 -10.09 8.60 26.27
CA TYR A 68 -10.78 7.88 25.20
C TYR A 68 -10.21 6.48 24.97
N GLY A 69 -11.07 5.46 25.04
CA GLY A 69 -10.71 4.07 24.76
C GLY A 69 -9.81 3.40 25.81
N ILE A 70 -9.44 4.10 26.89
CA ILE A 70 -8.79 3.50 28.07
C ILE A 70 -9.86 3.21 29.13
N ASN A 71 -10.60 4.23 29.56
CA ASN A 71 -11.63 4.14 30.59
C ASN A 71 -12.97 4.78 30.15
N THR A 72 -13.15 4.97 28.84
CA THR A 72 -14.43 5.37 28.21
C THR A 72 -14.80 4.44 27.06
N GLY A 73 -16.06 4.51 26.60
CA GLY A 73 -16.50 3.89 25.35
C GLY A 73 -15.94 4.56 24.09
N PHE A 74 -16.36 4.08 22.91
CA PHE A 74 -15.90 4.54 21.59
C PHE A 74 -17.00 5.29 20.82
N GLY A 75 -16.59 6.12 19.85
CA GLY A 75 -17.51 6.87 18.98
C GLY A 75 -18.54 7.69 19.75
N ILE A 76 -19.82 7.50 19.46
CA ILE A 76 -20.95 8.17 20.13
C ILE A 76 -21.06 7.84 21.63
N PHE A 77 -20.37 6.79 22.10
CA PHE A 77 -20.33 6.37 23.50
C PHE A 77 -19.09 6.86 24.25
N SER A 78 -18.33 7.80 23.69
CA SER A 78 -17.11 8.38 24.27
C SER A 78 -17.32 9.05 25.63
N THR A 79 -18.55 9.44 25.98
CA THR A 79 -18.90 10.06 27.27
C THR A 79 -19.22 9.04 28.38
N ARG A 80 -19.31 7.74 28.06
CA ARG A 80 -19.60 6.70 29.06
C ARG A 80 -18.32 6.17 29.67
N ARG A 81 -18.17 6.29 31.00
CA ARG A 81 -17.09 5.67 31.77
C ARG A 81 -17.23 4.15 31.77
N ILE A 82 -16.08 3.48 31.76
CA ILE A 82 -15.94 2.03 31.74
C ILE A 82 -15.17 1.62 32.99
N ALA A 83 -15.68 0.62 33.73
CA ALA A 83 -14.98 0.13 34.90
C ALA A 83 -13.71 -0.64 34.47
N PRO A 84 -12.63 -0.64 35.27
CA PRO A 84 -11.40 -1.36 34.93
C PRO A 84 -11.62 -2.84 34.60
N ALA A 85 -12.54 -3.51 35.31
CA ALA A 85 -12.90 -4.91 35.10
C ALA A 85 -13.60 -5.19 33.75
N GLU A 86 -14.12 -4.16 33.08
CA GLU A 86 -14.83 -4.29 31.79
C GLU A 86 -13.91 -4.04 30.58
N GLY A 87 -12.66 -3.62 30.79
CA GLY A 87 -11.74 -3.22 29.72
C GLY A 87 -11.40 -4.34 28.73
N GLU A 88 -11.27 -5.58 29.20
CA GLU A 88 -11.02 -6.74 28.33
C GLU A 88 -12.25 -7.04 27.45
N ARG A 89 -13.44 -7.00 28.05
CA ARG A 89 -14.70 -7.21 27.34
C ARG A 89 -14.94 -6.10 26.32
N LEU A 90 -14.67 -4.85 26.68
CA LEU A 90 -14.77 -3.70 25.77
C LEU A 90 -13.85 -3.88 24.55
N SER A 91 -12.60 -4.30 24.79
CA SER A 91 -11.61 -4.53 23.73
C SER A 91 -12.04 -5.65 22.77
N HIS A 92 -12.55 -6.75 23.31
CA HIS A 92 -13.10 -7.85 22.50
C HIS A 92 -14.31 -7.37 21.67
N ASN A 93 -15.25 -6.68 22.30
CA ASN A 93 -16.45 -6.19 21.60
C ASN A 93 -16.09 -5.22 20.47
N LEU A 94 -15.08 -4.37 20.66
CA LEU A 94 -14.59 -3.47 19.61
C LEU A 94 -14.18 -4.27 18.37
N ILE A 95 -13.29 -5.26 18.51
CA ILE A 95 -12.82 -6.07 17.37
C ILE A 95 -13.99 -6.77 16.68
N VAL A 96 -14.84 -7.47 17.43
CA VAL A 96 -15.95 -8.24 16.85
C VAL A 96 -16.95 -7.35 16.11
N SER A 97 -17.31 -6.22 16.69
CA SER A 97 -18.28 -5.29 16.07
C SER A 97 -17.75 -4.57 14.83
N HIS A 98 -16.43 -4.45 14.68
CA HIS A 98 -15.82 -3.76 13.54
C HIS A 98 -15.40 -4.71 12.43
N ALA A 99 -15.40 -6.03 12.65
CA ALA A 99 -15.09 -7.03 11.62
C ALA A 99 -16.25 -7.24 10.63
N VAL A 100 -16.58 -6.17 9.91
CA VAL A 100 -17.73 -6.08 8.99
C VAL A 100 -17.33 -6.01 7.52
N GLY A 101 -16.04 -6.19 7.21
CA GLY A 101 -15.54 -6.20 5.84
C GLY A 101 -16.18 -7.31 4.99
N VAL A 102 -16.34 -7.04 3.68
CA VAL A 102 -16.95 -7.95 2.70
C VAL A 102 -16.14 -8.01 1.39
N GLY A 103 -16.56 -8.87 0.47
CA GLY A 103 -15.95 -9.01 -0.85
C GLY A 103 -14.78 -9.99 -0.89
N GLU A 104 -14.09 -10.03 -2.03
CA GLU A 104 -12.92 -10.88 -2.22
C GLU A 104 -11.82 -10.52 -1.21
N PRO A 105 -11.11 -11.51 -0.63
CA PRO A 105 -9.99 -11.24 0.25
C PRO A 105 -8.89 -10.42 -0.43
N LEU A 106 -8.29 -9.50 0.32
CA LEU A 106 -7.07 -8.81 -0.08
C LEU A 106 -5.95 -9.82 -0.33
N PRO A 107 -5.07 -9.57 -1.32
CA PRO A 107 -3.89 -10.40 -1.55
C PRO A 107 -3.01 -10.51 -0.30
N GLU A 108 -2.39 -11.67 -0.07
CA GLU A 108 -1.54 -11.91 1.11
C GLU A 108 -0.41 -10.87 1.25
N GLU A 109 0.16 -10.38 0.14
CA GLU A 109 1.18 -9.32 0.16
C GLU A 109 0.67 -8.02 0.79
N VAL A 110 -0.60 -7.65 0.58
CA VAL A 110 -1.23 -6.47 1.17
C VAL A 110 -1.37 -6.66 2.67
N VAL A 111 -1.82 -7.86 3.09
CA VAL A 111 -1.96 -8.21 4.51
C VAL A 111 -0.60 -8.19 5.21
N ARG A 112 0.43 -8.76 4.59
CA ARG A 112 1.81 -8.76 5.10
C ARG A 112 2.37 -7.34 5.24
N ALA A 113 2.17 -6.50 4.23
CA ALA A 113 2.53 -5.08 4.28
C ALA A 113 1.80 -4.35 5.43
N ALA A 114 0.49 -4.56 5.57
CA ALA A 114 -0.31 -3.96 6.64
C ALA A 114 0.15 -4.41 8.04
N MET A 115 0.48 -5.69 8.22
CA MET A 115 1.02 -6.21 9.49
C MET A 115 2.36 -5.55 9.84
N LEU A 116 3.27 -5.40 8.88
CA LEU A 116 4.55 -4.70 9.06
C LEU A 116 4.33 -3.22 9.43
N ILE A 117 3.51 -2.52 8.64
CA ILE A 117 3.24 -1.09 8.84
C ILE A 117 2.61 -0.87 10.21
N ARG A 118 1.64 -1.70 10.61
CA ARG A 118 1.03 -1.60 11.94
C ARG A 118 2.04 -1.85 13.04
N ALA A 119 2.90 -2.86 12.89
CA ALA A 119 3.96 -3.11 13.85
C ALA A 119 4.92 -1.91 13.96
N ASN A 120 5.27 -1.27 12.85
CA ASN A 120 6.12 -0.07 12.83
C ASN A 120 5.42 1.14 13.50
N THR A 121 4.15 1.41 13.17
CA THR A 121 3.35 2.47 13.83
C THR A 121 3.30 2.28 15.35
N LEU A 122 3.11 1.04 15.81
CA LEU A 122 3.10 0.71 17.23
C LEU A 122 4.47 0.86 17.89
N ALA A 123 5.55 0.53 17.17
CA ALA A 123 6.93 0.66 17.59
C ALA A 123 7.37 2.12 17.86
N ILE A 124 6.64 3.11 17.33
CA ILE A 124 6.87 4.53 17.65
C ILE A 124 6.73 4.76 19.16
N GLY A 125 5.76 4.08 19.80
CA GLY A 125 5.55 4.15 21.25
C GLY A 125 4.51 5.18 21.70
N TYR A 126 3.66 5.68 20.80
CA TYR A 126 2.57 6.60 21.17
C TYR A 126 1.21 5.91 21.37
N SER A 127 1.08 4.63 21.03
CA SER A 127 -0.20 3.90 21.08
C SER A 127 -0.52 3.23 22.42
N GLY A 128 0.48 3.05 23.29
CA GLY A 128 0.29 2.39 24.58
C GLY A 128 -0.16 0.94 24.48
N ILE A 129 0.31 0.20 23.46
CA ILE A 129 0.09 -1.25 23.34
C ILE A 129 1.06 -2.02 24.24
N ARG A 130 0.73 -3.24 24.67
CA ARG A 130 1.72 -4.09 25.35
C ARG A 130 2.75 -4.64 24.37
N LEU A 131 3.97 -4.83 24.86
CA LEU A 131 5.07 -5.35 24.06
C LEU A 131 4.76 -6.76 23.53
N GLU A 132 4.18 -7.63 24.35
CA GLU A 132 3.86 -9.00 23.96
C GLU A 132 2.80 -9.05 22.84
N THR A 133 1.90 -8.06 22.79
CA THR A 133 0.88 -7.95 21.74
C THR A 133 1.53 -7.53 20.41
N LEU A 134 2.43 -6.54 20.45
CA LEU A 134 3.24 -6.15 19.30
C LEU A 134 4.15 -7.30 18.80
N GLU A 135 4.81 -8.00 19.72
CA GLU A 135 5.64 -9.17 19.39
C GLU A 135 4.81 -10.32 18.81
N THR A 136 3.56 -10.49 19.24
CA THR A 136 2.66 -11.49 18.64
C THR A 136 2.32 -11.13 17.19
N LEU A 137 2.07 -9.85 16.88
CA LEU A 137 1.85 -9.38 15.51
C LEU A 137 3.08 -9.65 14.62
N ILE A 138 4.28 -9.33 15.11
CA ILE A 138 5.54 -9.63 14.42
C ILE A 138 5.74 -11.14 14.26
N GLY A 139 5.43 -11.90 15.30
CA GLY A 139 5.50 -13.37 15.29
C GLY A 139 4.58 -14.00 14.26
N MET A 140 3.35 -13.49 14.11
CA MET A 140 2.41 -13.91 13.07
C MET A 140 2.98 -13.67 11.67
N LEU A 141 3.50 -12.46 11.42
CA LEU A 141 4.09 -12.09 10.13
C LEU A 141 5.29 -12.98 9.76
N ASN A 142 6.16 -13.24 10.72
CA ASN A 142 7.35 -14.08 10.55
C ASN A 142 7.01 -15.58 10.39
N ALA A 143 5.98 -16.06 11.10
CA ALA A 143 5.54 -17.45 11.02
C ALA A 143 4.68 -17.74 9.78
N GLY A 144 4.26 -16.71 9.04
CA GLY A 144 3.40 -16.86 7.87
C GLY A 144 1.92 -17.09 8.22
N VAL A 145 1.46 -16.56 9.36
CA VAL A 145 0.04 -16.53 9.73
C VAL A 145 -0.55 -15.21 9.24
N HIS A 146 -1.18 -15.23 8.06
CA HIS A 146 -1.74 -14.03 7.44
C HIS A 146 -3.26 -14.04 7.54
N PRO A 147 -3.88 -13.09 8.26
CA PRO A 147 -5.33 -13.00 8.34
C PRO A 147 -6.00 -12.92 6.96
N VAL A 148 -7.14 -13.59 6.79
CA VAL A 148 -7.99 -13.42 5.62
C VAL A 148 -8.78 -12.13 5.84
N VAL A 149 -8.47 -11.10 5.06
CA VAL A 149 -9.06 -9.76 5.21
C VAL A 149 -9.89 -9.43 3.97
N PRO A 150 -11.23 -9.26 4.08
CA PRO A 150 -12.06 -8.85 2.96
C PRO A 150 -11.67 -7.47 2.42
N GLY A 151 -11.78 -7.27 1.10
CA GLY A 151 -11.29 -6.07 0.41
C GLY A 151 -12.20 -4.83 0.43
N GLN A 152 -13.42 -4.91 0.97
CA GLN A 152 -14.38 -3.80 0.98
C GLN A 152 -14.95 -3.53 2.37
N GLY A 153 -15.39 -2.28 2.62
CA GLY A 153 -16.11 -1.86 3.84
C GLY A 153 -15.37 -0.87 4.73
N SER A 154 -14.16 -0.45 4.37
CA SER A 154 -13.45 0.66 5.03
C SER A 154 -13.80 2.00 4.38
N LEU A 155 -13.81 3.07 5.19
CA LEU A 155 -14.00 4.44 4.72
C LEU A 155 -12.68 5.21 4.51
N GLY A 156 -11.59 4.75 5.12
CA GLY A 156 -10.30 5.48 5.16
C GLY A 156 -10.29 6.76 6.02
N ALA A 157 -11.42 7.47 6.14
CA ALA A 157 -11.56 8.70 6.92
C ALA A 157 -11.52 8.49 8.45
N SER A 158 -12.02 7.35 8.93
CA SER A 158 -11.98 6.94 10.34
C SER A 158 -10.83 5.96 10.64
N GLY A 159 -9.87 5.84 9.73
CA GLY A 159 -8.91 4.76 9.68
C GLY A 159 -9.48 3.47 9.06
N ASP A 160 -8.64 2.46 8.93
CA ASP A 160 -8.93 1.19 8.28
C ASP A 160 -9.60 0.19 9.24
N LEU A 161 -10.67 0.62 9.92
CA LEU A 161 -11.29 -0.10 11.04
C LEU A 161 -11.75 -1.51 10.65
N ALA A 162 -12.43 -1.67 9.52
CA ALA A 162 -12.95 -2.97 9.11
C ALA A 162 -11.84 -4.00 8.82
N PRO A 163 -10.84 -3.71 7.97
CA PRO A 163 -9.77 -4.66 7.69
C PRO A 163 -8.82 -4.86 8.89
N LEU A 164 -8.55 -3.82 9.70
CA LEU A 164 -7.76 -3.98 10.93
C LEU A 164 -8.47 -4.85 11.98
N ALA A 165 -9.81 -4.83 12.03
CA ALA A 165 -10.56 -5.71 12.92
C ALA A 165 -10.44 -7.18 12.51
N HIS A 166 -10.50 -7.48 11.20
CA HIS A 166 -10.26 -8.82 10.66
C HIS A 166 -8.84 -9.32 10.98
N LEU A 167 -7.82 -8.46 10.83
CA LEU A 167 -6.45 -8.76 11.26
C LEU A 167 -6.39 -9.06 12.77
N SER A 168 -6.98 -8.17 13.57
CA SER A 168 -6.94 -8.24 15.03
C SER A 168 -7.69 -9.45 15.60
N MET A 169 -8.72 -9.94 14.90
CA MET A 169 -9.52 -11.09 15.32
C MET A 169 -8.71 -12.39 15.38
N VAL A 170 -7.75 -12.56 14.47
CA VAL A 170 -6.83 -13.71 14.48
C VAL A 170 -5.86 -13.63 15.67
N LEU A 171 -5.35 -12.42 15.95
CA LEU A 171 -4.39 -12.17 17.02
C LEU A 171 -5.02 -12.24 18.41
N ALA A 172 -6.19 -11.64 18.57
CA ALA A 172 -6.86 -11.45 19.85
C ALA A 172 -7.70 -12.67 20.23
N ARG A 173 -7.99 -12.84 21.52
CA ARG A 173 -8.99 -13.75 22.09
C ARG A 173 -9.67 -13.10 23.29
N HIS A 174 -10.81 -13.63 23.71
CA HIS A 174 -11.39 -13.34 25.03
C HIS A 174 -11.40 -14.62 25.89
N PRO A 175 -11.33 -14.54 27.23
CA PRO A 175 -11.41 -15.72 28.09
C PRO A 175 -12.71 -16.51 27.88
N ASP A 176 -13.81 -15.80 27.68
CA ASP A 176 -15.16 -16.37 27.46
C ASP A 176 -15.47 -16.69 25.97
N ASP A 177 -14.51 -16.55 25.05
CA ASP A 177 -14.69 -16.89 23.63
C ASP A 177 -14.40 -18.39 23.43
N ASP A 178 -15.40 -19.12 22.91
CA ASP A 178 -15.34 -20.55 22.61
C ASP A 178 -14.63 -20.85 21.27
N GLY A 179 -14.01 -19.83 20.66
CA GLY A 179 -13.31 -19.92 19.39
C GLY A 179 -14.16 -19.47 18.21
N LEU A 180 -15.39 -19.00 18.45
CA LEU A 180 -16.26 -18.44 17.41
C LEU A 180 -15.67 -17.16 16.81
N TYR A 181 -14.96 -16.34 17.61
CA TYR A 181 -14.44 -15.04 17.18
C TYR A 181 -12.92 -15.06 16.98
N CYS A 182 -12.43 -15.97 16.13
CA CYS A 182 -11.01 -16.03 15.77
C CYS A 182 -10.67 -15.78 14.31
N GLY A 183 -11.67 -15.42 13.49
CA GLY A 183 -11.49 -15.12 12.08
C GLY A 183 -10.87 -16.28 11.30
N GLU A 184 -10.31 -15.97 10.16
CA GLU A 184 -9.61 -16.93 9.30
C GLU A 184 -8.21 -16.40 8.98
N ALA A 185 -7.28 -17.32 8.72
CA ALA A 185 -5.93 -16.98 8.28
C ALA A 185 -5.42 -17.99 7.26
N TRP A 186 -4.62 -17.49 6.32
CA TRP A 186 -3.75 -18.32 5.50
C TRP A 186 -2.54 -18.74 6.34
N TYR A 187 -2.24 -20.04 6.33
CA TYR A 187 -1.05 -20.61 6.94
C TYR A 187 -0.57 -21.79 6.13
N GLN A 188 0.69 -21.76 5.69
CA GLN A 188 1.32 -22.81 4.86
C GLN A 188 0.52 -23.19 3.60
N GLY A 189 -0.18 -22.22 2.99
CA GLY A 189 -1.00 -22.41 1.79
C GLY A 189 -2.42 -22.92 2.04
N GLU A 190 -2.82 -23.10 3.30
CA GLU A 190 -4.16 -23.51 3.69
C GLU A 190 -4.92 -22.35 4.34
N ARG A 191 -6.21 -22.18 4.01
CA ARG A 191 -7.13 -21.29 4.74
C ARG A 191 -7.68 -22.05 5.94
N LEU A 192 -7.38 -21.54 7.13
CA LEU A 192 -7.76 -22.15 8.40
C LEU A 192 -8.52 -21.15 9.27
N SER A 193 -9.18 -21.64 10.31
CA SER A 193 -9.59 -20.74 11.40
C SER A 193 -8.35 -20.08 12.00
N GLY A 194 -8.45 -18.82 12.43
CA GLY A 194 -7.31 -18.12 13.03
C GLY A 194 -6.82 -18.81 14.31
N CYS A 195 -7.72 -19.45 15.05
CA CYS A 195 -7.41 -20.31 16.19
C CYS A 195 -6.43 -21.44 15.80
N GLU A 196 -6.75 -22.15 14.73
CA GLU A 196 -5.97 -23.29 14.26
C GLU A 196 -4.64 -22.85 13.63
N ALA A 197 -4.64 -21.78 12.82
CA ALA A 197 -3.43 -21.22 12.24
C ALA A 197 -2.42 -20.80 13.33
N MET A 198 -2.89 -20.06 14.35
CA MET A 198 -2.07 -19.67 15.49
C MET A 198 -1.55 -20.87 16.27
N GLY A 199 -2.41 -21.87 16.51
CA GLY A 199 -2.04 -23.12 17.19
C GLY A 199 -0.96 -23.91 16.45
N ARG A 200 -1.13 -24.10 15.14
CA ARG A 200 -0.14 -24.79 14.27
C ARG A 200 1.18 -24.03 14.19
N ALA A 201 1.14 -22.69 14.22
CA ALA A 201 2.33 -21.84 14.26
C ALA A 201 3.01 -21.77 15.65
N GLY A 202 2.43 -22.36 16.69
CA GLY A 202 2.94 -22.28 18.06
C GLY A 202 2.78 -20.90 18.71
N LEU A 203 1.89 -20.05 18.18
CA LEU A 203 1.64 -18.70 18.64
C LEU A 203 0.43 -18.65 19.59
N LYS A 204 0.52 -17.85 20.65
CA LYS A 204 -0.57 -17.66 21.61
C LYS A 204 -1.37 -16.41 21.24
N ARG A 205 -2.68 -16.58 21.02
CA ARG A 205 -3.65 -15.47 20.92
C ARG A 205 -3.64 -14.64 22.21
N ARG A 206 -3.86 -13.33 22.10
CA ARG A 206 -3.76 -12.36 23.22
C ARG A 206 -5.11 -11.96 23.77
N VAL A 207 -5.27 -11.98 25.10
CA VAL A 207 -6.39 -11.28 25.76
C VAL A 207 -6.05 -9.81 25.81
N LEU A 208 -6.81 -8.97 25.11
CA LEU A 208 -6.50 -7.54 24.99
C LEU A 208 -6.98 -6.76 26.21
N GLY A 209 -6.11 -5.91 26.75
CA GLY A 209 -6.42 -4.99 27.84
C GLY A 209 -6.84 -3.61 27.35
N ALA A 210 -6.93 -2.66 28.29
CA ALA A 210 -7.31 -1.28 28.01
C ALA A 210 -6.49 -0.66 26.86
N LYS A 211 -7.18 0.01 25.92
CA LYS A 211 -6.68 0.61 24.68
C LYS A 211 -6.13 -0.35 23.62
N GLU A 212 -5.77 -1.59 23.91
CA GLU A 212 -5.03 -2.41 22.94
C GLU A 212 -5.84 -2.75 21.69
N ALA A 213 -7.13 -3.03 21.81
CA ALA A 213 -7.97 -3.24 20.64
C ALA A 213 -8.03 -1.99 19.76
N LEU A 214 -8.12 -0.80 20.36
CA LEU A 214 -8.11 0.46 19.62
C LEU A 214 -6.73 0.70 18.98
N ALA A 215 -5.65 0.42 19.71
CA ALA A 215 -4.28 0.47 19.21
C ALA A 215 -3.99 -0.59 18.13
N LEU A 216 -4.80 -1.62 17.94
CA LEU A 216 -4.69 -2.52 16.79
C LEU A 216 -5.59 -2.07 15.63
N ASN A 217 -6.72 -1.44 15.95
CA ASN A 217 -7.81 -1.20 15.01
C ASN A 217 -7.84 0.19 14.37
N ASN A 218 -7.02 1.14 14.82
CA ASN A 218 -7.19 2.56 14.48
C ASN A 218 -5.99 3.14 13.73
N GLY A 219 -6.17 3.52 12.46
CA GLY A 219 -5.16 4.13 11.59
C GLY A 219 -5.30 3.74 10.12
N ALA A 220 -4.68 4.47 9.20
CA ALA A 220 -4.74 4.24 7.74
C ALA A 220 -3.75 3.16 7.25
N THR A 221 -3.64 2.05 7.99
CA THR A 221 -2.61 1.01 7.78
C THR A 221 -2.76 0.24 6.47
N PHE A 222 -3.96 -0.22 6.12
CA PHE A 222 -4.20 -0.98 4.89
C PHE A 222 -4.14 -0.06 3.67
N SER A 223 -4.60 1.18 3.82
CA SER A 223 -4.46 2.24 2.84
C SER A 223 -2.98 2.50 2.53
N ALA A 224 -2.13 2.64 3.56
CA ALA A 224 -0.68 2.80 3.40
C ALA A 224 -0.01 1.56 2.79
N ALA A 225 -0.47 0.35 3.13
CA ALA A 225 0.02 -0.90 2.55
C ALA A 225 -0.25 -0.98 1.05
N LEU A 226 -1.49 -0.74 0.63
CA LEU A 226 -1.87 -0.70 -0.79
C LEU A 226 -1.09 0.38 -1.54
N ALA A 227 -0.96 1.57 -0.96
CA ALA A 227 -0.24 2.68 -1.56
C ALA A 227 1.26 2.38 -1.74
N ALA A 228 1.93 1.79 -0.75
CA ALA A 228 3.34 1.43 -0.85
C ALA A 228 3.59 0.40 -1.97
N LEU A 229 2.75 -0.64 -2.07
CA LEU A 229 2.82 -1.64 -3.14
C LEU A 229 2.57 -1.00 -4.51
N ALA A 230 1.53 -0.16 -4.62
CA ALA A 230 1.17 0.50 -5.87
C ALA A 230 2.25 1.48 -6.37
N VAL A 231 2.87 2.25 -5.47
CA VAL A 231 3.99 3.15 -5.80
C VAL A 231 5.16 2.34 -6.38
N HIS A 232 5.56 1.27 -5.71
CA HIS A 232 6.65 0.42 -6.19
C HIS A 232 6.33 -0.22 -7.56
N ASP A 233 5.09 -0.68 -7.76
CA ASP A 233 4.67 -1.26 -9.03
C ASP A 233 4.62 -0.22 -10.15
N ALA A 234 4.21 1.01 -9.84
CA ALA A 234 4.17 2.10 -10.80
C ALA A 234 5.59 2.59 -11.17
N GLU A 235 6.55 2.60 -10.24
CA GLU A 235 7.98 2.84 -10.52
C GLU A 235 8.50 1.77 -11.49
N ASN A 236 8.26 0.50 -11.19
CA ASN A 236 8.62 -0.63 -12.06
C ASN A 236 7.94 -0.55 -13.45
N LEU A 237 6.69 -0.09 -13.50
CA LEU A 237 5.94 0.07 -14.75
C LEU A 237 6.53 1.21 -15.59
N LEU A 238 6.89 2.34 -14.96
CA LEU A 238 7.54 3.46 -15.62
C LEU A 238 8.86 3.01 -16.27
N ASP A 239 9.71 2.29 -15.52
CA ASP A 239 10.98 1.78 -16.05
C ASP A 239 10.78 0.88 -17.27
N LYS A 240 9.83 -0.06 -17.19
CA LYS A 240 9.47 -0.94 -18.31
C LYS A 240 8.89 -0.15 -19.49
N SER A 241 8.15 0.93 -19.23
CA SER A 241 7.58 1.77 -20.28
C SER A 241 8.65 2.53 -21.07
N VAL A 242 9.75 2.92 -20.41
CA VAL A 242 10.91 3.56 -21.06
C VAL A 242 11.66 2.57 -21.94
N LEU A 243 11.83 1.32 -21.49
CA LEU A 243 12.39 0.24 -22.30
C LEU A 243 11.51 -0.04 -23.53
N ALA A 244 10.20 -0.17 -23.33
CA ALA A 244 9.25 -0.38 -24.43
C ALA A 244 9.25 0.79 -25.43
N LEU A 245 9.43 2.03 -24.95
CA LEU A 245 9.60 3.21 -25.81
C LEU A 245 10.88 3.11 -26.65
N ALA A 246 12.02 2.73 -26.06
CA ALA A 246 13.27 2.57 -26.79
C ALA A 246 13.12 1.52 -27.91
N MET A 247 12.54 0.36 -27.62
CA MET A 247 12.24 -0.67 -28.63
C MET A 247 11.28 -0.16 -29.71
N SER A 248 10.28 0.63 -29.33
CA SER A 248 9.33 1.23 -30.28
C SER A 248 10.02 2.24 -31.20
N LEU A 249 10.99 3.01 -30.68
CA LEU A 249 11.79 3.94 -31.48
C LEU A 249 12.61 3.18 -32.51
N GLU A 250 13.26 2.08 -32.15
CA GLU A 250 14.02 1.28 -33.11
C GLU A 250 13.12 0.67 -34.17
N ALA A 251 12.00 0.05 -33.78
CA ALA A 251 11.05 -0.57 -34.70
C ALA A 251 10.46 0.44 -35.70
N LEU A 252 10.25 1.69 -35.27
CA LEU A 252 9.69 2.76 -36.10
C LEU A 252 10.77 3.67 -36.70
N ARG A 253 12.06 3.35 -36.54
CA ARG A 253 13.20 4.14 -37.01
C ARG A 253 13.11 5.60 -36.59
N GLY A 254 12.86 5.81 -35.30
CA GLY A 254 12.57 7.09 -34.66
C GLY A 254 13.73 8.09 -34.76
N VAL A 255 13.40 9.35 -34.50
CA VAL A 255 14.30 10.50 -34.65
C VAL A 255 14.93 10.86 -33.30
N SER A 256 16.24 10.63 -33.17
CA SER A 256 16.96 10.77 -31.90
C SER A 256 17.04 12.20 -31.40
N ARG A 257 17.06 13.18 -32.30
CA ARG A 257 17.17 14.62 -31.97
C ARG A 257 16.06 15.13 -31.04
N ALA A 258 14.91 14.44 -31.01
CA ALA A 258 13.82 14.73 -30.08
C ALA A 258 14.21 14.52 -28.60
N TYR A 259 15.27 13.75 -28.36
CA TYR A 259 15.78 13.38 -27.05
C TYR A 259 17.03 14.18 -26.67
N ASP A 260 17.46 15.17 -27.46
CA ASP A 260 18.68 15.95 -27.21
C ASP A 260 18.64 16.65 -25.83
N ALA A 261 19.74 16.55 -25.08
CA ALA A 261 19.82 17.06 -23.72
C ALA A 261 19.49 18.56 -23.61
N HIS A 262 19.88 19.38 -24.59
CA HIS A 262 19.64 20.83 -24.57
C HIS A 262 18.15 21.15 -24.63
N LEU A 263 17.36 20.39 -25.41
CA LEU A 263 15.92 20.56 -25.50
C LEU A 263 15.24 20.33 -24.15
N HIS A 264 15.63 19.26 -23.46
CA HIS A 264 15.04 18.92 -22.17
C HIS A 264 15.53 19.85 -21.05
N GLN A 265 16.80 20.23 -21.07
CA GLN A 265 17.37 21.22 -20.14
C GLN A 265 16.69 22.59 -20.29
N ALA A 266 16.42 23.05 -21.52
CA ALA A 266 15.76 24.32 -21.77
C ALA A 266 14.34 24.40 -21.17
N ARG A 267 13.64 23.27 -21.04
CA ARG A 267 12.31 23.20 -20.40
C ARG A 267 12.37 23.03 -18.88
N ASN A 268 13.51 22.58 -18.33
CA ASN A 268 13.79 22.48 -16.89
C ASN A 268 12.77 21.66 -16.08
N GLN A 269 12.31 20.53 -16.64
CA GLN A 269 11.46 19.56 -15.94
C GLN A 269 12.29 18.33 -15.57
N ARG A 270 12.36 17.99 -14.28
CA ARG A 270 13.32 17.01 -13.74
C ARG A 270 13.09 15.61 -14.30
N GLY A 271 11.87 15.09 -14.18
CA GLY A 271 11.52 13.79 -14.76
C GLY A 271 11.71 13.76 -16.27
N GLN A 272 11.33 14.83 -16.99
CA GLN A 272 11.53 14.91 -18.43
C GLN A 272 13.01 14.79 -18.84
N ILE A 273 13.90 15.47 -18.12
CA ILE A 273 15.35 15.40 -18.37
C ILE A 273 15.87 13.98 -18.12
N ALA A 274 15.44 13.36 -17.02
CA ALA A 274 15.83 12.00 -16.64
C ALA A 274 15.37 10.96 -17.67
N ILE A 275 14.09 10.97 -18.06
CA ILE A 275 13.55 10.06 -19.07
C ILE A 275 14.28 10.22 -20.40
N ALA A 276 14.49 11.47 -20.86
CA ALA A 276 15.19 11.69 -22.11
C ALA A 276 16.63 11.15 -22.06
N ALA A 277 17.34 11.36 -20.95
CA ALA A 277 18.67 10.80 -20.77
C ALA A 277 18.66 9.27 -20.83
N ARG A 278 17.71 8.64 -20.14
CA ARG A 278 17.58 7.18 -20.12
C ARG A 278 17.28 6.61 -21.51
N VAL A 279 16.40 7.26 -22.27
CA VAL A 279 16.12 6.82 -23.65
C VAL A 279 17.37 6.96 -24.52
N ARG A 280 18.12 8.07 -24.42
CA ARG A 280 19.39 8.24 -25.17
C ARG A 280 20.40 7.13 -24.85
N GLU A 281 20.52 6.74 -23.59
CA GLU A 281 21.38 5.62 -23.18
C GLU A 281 20.94 4.30 -23.82
N LEU A 282 19.64 4.00 -23.80
CA LEU A 282 19.09 2.75 -24.30
C LEU A 282 19.21 2.60 -25.82
N ILE A 283 19.09 3.69 -26.57
CA ILE A 283 19.17 3.67 -28.03
C ILE A 283 20.59 3.92 -28.57
N ALA A 284 21.57 4.13 -27.67
CA ALA A 284 22.94 4.43 -28.06
C ALA A 284 23.55 3.28 -28.89
N GLY A 285 24.08 3.60 -30.07
CA GLY A 285 24.69 2.62 -30.97
C GLY A 285 23.69 1.82 -31.81
N SER A 286 22.39 2.09 -31.71
CA SER A 286 21.40 1.49 -32.61
C SER A 286 21.65 1.91 -34.06
N THR A 287 21.56 0.96 -34.98
CA THR A 287 21.64 1.21 -36.44
C THR A 287 20.27 1.48 -37.08
N LEU A 288 19.19 1.44 -36.30
CA LEU A 288 17.81 1.62 -36.77
C LEU A 288 17.29 3.03 -36.52
N ILE A 289 17.79 3.70 -35.48
CA ILE A 289 17.47 5.08 -35.16
C ILE A 289 18.01 6.01 -36.26
N ASP A 290 17.26 7.07 -36.57
CA ASP A 290 17.59 8.05 -37.64
C ASP A 290 17.80 7.42 -39.03
N ALA A 291 17.31 6.20 -39.28
CA ALA A 291 17.44 5.50 -40.57
C ALA A 291 16.44 5.99 -41.65
N THR A 292 15.80 7.13 -41.44
CA THR A 292 14.78 7.72 -42.32
C THR A 292 15.02 9.23 -42.44
N ASP A 293 14.59 9.84 -43.55
CA ASP A 293 14.70 11.30 -43.75
C ASP A 293 13.65 12.10 -42.93
N ARG A 294 12.97 11.45 -41.98
CA ARG A 294 11.89 12.06 -41.21
C ARG A 294 12.46 13.12 -40.26
N VAL A 295 11.91 14.32 -40.39
CA VAL A 295 12.31 15.46 -39.56
C VAL A 295 11.78 15.32 -38.13
N GLN A 296 10.55 14.84 -37.93
CA GLN A 296 9.95 14.69 -36.59
C GLN A 296 9.03 13.49 -36.53
N ASP A 297 9.06 12.78 -35.40
CA ASP A 297 8.07 11.74 -35.12
C ASP A 297 6.74 12.30 -34.60
N ALA A 298 5.73 11.42 -34.58
CA ALA A 298 4.48 11.62 -33.86
C ALA A 298 4.71 11.77 -32.34
N TYR A 299 3.73 12.37 -31.65
CA TYR A 299 3.84 12.69 -30.23
C TYR A 299 4.02 11.47 -29.32
N SER A 300 3.45 10.30 -29.67
CA SER A 300 3.62 9.07 -28.89
C SER A 300 5.08 8.58 -28.80
N LEU A 301 5.95 9.08 -29.67
CA LEU A 301 7.40 8.91 -29.61
C LEU A 301 8.06 10.20 -29.10
N ARG A 302 7.97 11.29 -29.88
CA ARG A 302 8.72 12.53 -29.65
C ARG A 302 8.37 13.26 -28.36
N ALA A 303 7.12 13.18 -27.91
CA ALA A 303 6.67 13.82 -26.67
C ALA A 303 6.75 12.87 -25.46
N ALA A 304 7.29 11.66 -25.63
CA ALA A 304 7.31 10.66 -24.57
C ALA A 304 8.13 11.07 -23.34
N PRO A 305 9.29 11.76 -23.45
CA PRO A 305 9.97 12.27 -22.25
C PRO A 305 9.14 13.26 -21.45
N GLN A 306 8.32 14.07 -22.10
CA GLN A 306 7.46 15.05 -21.45
C GLN A 306 6.33 14.37 -20.69
N VAL A 307 5.75 13.31 -21.27
CA VAL A 307 4.64 12.54 -20.67
C VAL A 307 5.16 11.64 -19.55
N LEU A 308 6.10 10.74 -19.85
CA LEU A 308 6.66 9.83 -18.84
C LEU A 308 7.44 10.58 -17.76
N GLY A 309 8.05 11.73 -18.10
CA GLY A 309 8.72 12.58 -17.14
C GLY A 309 7.78 13.24 -16.15
N ALA A 310 6.58 13.65 -16.58
CA ALA A 310 5.55 14.12 -15.67
C ALA A 310 5.13 13.00 -14.70
N VAL A 311 4.98 11.77 -15.19
CA VAL A 311 4.67 10.61 -14.34
C VAL A 311 5.78 10.33 -13.33
N GLN A 312 7.05 10.43 -13.74
CA GLN A 312 8.19 10.29 -12.82
C GLN A 312 8.17 11.33 -11.70
N ASP A 313 7.90 12.60 -12.03
CA ASP A 313 7.81 13.67 -11.02
C ASP A 313 6.60 13.45 -10.08
N SER A 314 5.47 12.97 -10.61
CA SER A 314 4.29 12.59 -9.81
C SER A 314 4.60 11.42 -8.86
N LEU A 315 5.27 10.38 -9.34
CA LEU A 315 5.70 9.23 -8.52
C LEU A 315 6.60 9.67 -7.36
N ALA A 316 7.57 10.54 -7.62
CA ALA A 316 8.46 11.06 -6.58
C ALA A 316 7.68 11.84 -5.51
N PHE A 317 6.68 12.63 -5.91
CA PHE A 317 5.79 13.32 -4.98
C PHE A 317 4.97 12.33 -4.13
N VAL A 318 4.31 11.36 -4.76
CA VAL A 318 3.48 10.36 -4.06
C VAL A 318 4.33 9.51 -3.11
N ARG A 319 5.49 8.99 -3.56
CA ARG A 319 6.43 8.25 -2.71
C ARG A 319 6.76 9.03 -1.44
N SER A 320 7.04 10.33 -1.55
CA SER A 320 7.37 11.17 -0.39
C SER A 320 6.24 11.32 0.63
N ILE A 321 4.97 11.20 0.19
CA ILE A 321 3.81 11.23 1.09
C ILE A 321 3.70 9.87 1.78
N ILE A 322 3.77 8.79 1.01
CA ILE A 322 3.64 7.43 1.56
C ILE A 322 4.77 7.10 2.53
N GLU A 323 6.03 7.44 2.23
CA GLU A 323 7.15 7.22 3.16
C GLU A 323 7.00 7.96 4.49
N ARG A 324 6.38 9.14 4.50
CA ARG A 324 6.05 9.84 5.75
C ARG A 324 4.96 9.10 6.52
N GLU A 325 3.95 8.60 5.82
CA GLU A 325 2.84 7.85 6.40
C GLU A 325 3.30 6.52 7.03
N LEU A 326 4.25 5.80 6.39
CA LEU A 326 4.83 4.56 6.91
C LEU A 326 5.51 4.75 8.29
N ASN A 327 5.92 5.97 8.60
CA ASN A 327 6.63 6.35 9.82
C ASN A 327 5.81 7.30 10.71
N ALA A 328 4.51 7.42 10.44
CA ALA A 328 3.59 8.24 11.21
C ALA A 328 2.89 7.45 12.33
N ALA A 329 2.60 8.13 13.43
CA ALA A 329 1.79 7.60 14.52
C ALA A 329 0.29 7.74 14.19
N THR A 330 -0.19 6.85 13.31
CA THR A 330 -1.61 6.78 12.91
C THR A 330 -2.40 5.95 13.93
N ASP A 331 -2.87 6.65 14.98
CA ASP A 331 -3.70 6.11 16.06
C ASP A 331 -4.39 7.28 16.79
N ASN A 332 -5.37 6.99 17.65
CA ASN A 332 -6.00 7.96 18.52
C ASN A 332 -6.57 7.29 19.79
N PRO A 333 -6.40 7.89 20.98
CA PRO A 333 -5.50 9.01 21.28
C PRO A 333 -4.04 8.57 21.24
N LEU A 334 -3.14 9.56 21.10
CA LEU A 334 -1.69 9.37 21.20
C LEU A 334 -1.20 9.76 22.59
N ILE A 335 -0.17 9.05 23.07
CA ILE A 335 0.37 9.18 24.44
C ILE A 335 1.73 9.85 24.42
N PHE A 336 1.81 11.11 24.84
CA PHE A 336 3.03 11.92 24.88
C PHE A 336 3.57 11.97 26.32
N LEU A 337 4.58 11.16 26.63
CA LEU A 337 5.10 11.02 27.99
C LEU A 337 5.87 12.25 28.50
N ASP A 338 6.30 13.10 27.57
CA ASP A 338 6.98 14.38 27.79
C ASP A 338 6.03 15.52 28.20
N LEU A 339 4.73 15.37 27.97
CA LEU A 339 3.71 16.30 28.46
C LEU A 339 3.38 16.04 29.94
N GLU A 340 2.75 16.99 30.64
CA GLU A 340 2.40 16.84 32.06
C GLU A 340 0.91 16.54 32.29
N GLY A 341 0.62 15.87 33.41
CA GLY A 341 -0.74 15.63 33.89
C GLY A 341 -1.63 14.91 32.87
N ASP A 342 -2.85 15.42 32.71
CA ASP A 342 -3.90 14.81 31.89
C ASP A 342 -3.65 14.96 30.39
N ASN A 343 -2.78 15.90 30.01
CA ASN A 343 -2.44 16.17 28.61
C ASN A 343 -1.51 15.11 28.00
N LYS A 344 -1.09 14.11 28.78
CA LYS A 344 -0.30 12.99 28.27
C LYS A 344 -1.05 12.16 27.23
N ALA A 345 -2.39 12.14 27.22
CA ALA A 345 -3.16 11.54 26.13
C ALA A 345 -3.89 12.62 25.33
N LEU A 346 -3.49 12.79 24.07
CA LEU A 346 -4.09 13.77 23.17
C LEU A 346 -4.99 13.08 22.14
N SER A 347 -6.24 13.51 22.10
CA SER A 347 -7.18 13.11 21.05
C SER A 347 -6.97 13.95 19.80
N GLY A 348 -6.92 13.30 18.64
CA GLY A 348 -6.72 13.94 17.34
C GLY A 348 -7.23 13.08 16.19
N GLY A 349 -7.06 13.59 14.96
CA GLY A 349 -7.51 12.95 13.73
C GLY A 349 -6.41 12.18 12.98
N ASN A 350 -5.32 11.79 13.64
CA ASN A 350 -4.16 11.18 12.98
C ASN A 350 -4.45 9.81 12.34
N PHE A 351 -5.65 9.26 12.52
CA PHE A 351 -6.11 8.06 11.82
C PHE A 351 -6.63 8.32 10.40
N HIS A 352 -6.87 9.58 10.02
CA HIS A 352 -7.54 9.94 8.77
C HIS A 352 -6.60 9.81 7.55
N GLY A 353 -6.98 8.98 6.59
CA GLY A 353 -6.16 8.67 5.41
C GLY A 353 -6.15 9.71 4.28
N GLU A 354 -6.50 10.98 4.54
CA GLU A 354 -6.63 12.01 3.48
C GLU A 354 -5.33 12.21 2.68
N PRO A 355 -4.14 12.28 3.31
CA PRO A 355 -2.89 12.44 2.57
C PRO A 355 -2.64 11.30 1.58
N ILE A 356 -3.00 10.06 1.97
CA ILE A 356 -2.89 8.89 1.10
C ILE A 356 -3.90 8.99 -0.03
N ALA A 357 -5.17 9.30 0.28
CA ALA A 357 -6.25 9.35 -0.71
C ALA A 357 -5.93 10.30 -1.86
N LEU A 358 -5.57 11.55 -1.56
CA LEU A 358 -5.21 12.54 -2.57
C LEU A 358 -3.97 12.14 -3.38
N ALA A 359 -2.98 11.53 -2.73
CA ALA A 359 -1.78 11.07 -3.40
C ALA A 359 -2.07 9.89 -4.35
N MET A 360 -2.97 8.98 -3.97
CA MET A 360 -3.37 7.83 -4.78
C MET A 360 -4.26 8.22 -5.95
N ASP A 361 -5.16 9.19 -5.79
CA ASP A 361 -5.92 9.77 -6.91
C ASP A 361 -4.98 10.47 -7.91
N TYR A 362 -3.96 11.18 -7.40
CA TYR A 362 -2.97 11.78 -8.30
C TYR A 362 -2.12 10.71 -9.01
N LEU A 363 -1.78 9.62 -8.32
CA LEU A 363 -1.06 8.49 -8.91
C LEU A 363 -1.88 7.80 -10.00
N SER A 364 -3.19 7.57 -9.79
CA SER A 364 -4.06 6.92 -10.76
C SER A 364 -4.12 7.72 -12.07
N ILE A 365 -4.27 9.05 -11.97
CA ILE A 365 -4.19 9.97 -13.10
C ILE A 365 -2.83 9.83 -13.82
N ALA A 366 -1.72 9.90 -13.09
CA ALA A 366 -0.39 9.85 -13.67
C ALA A 366 -0.11 8.51 -14.38
N VAL A 367 -0.42 7.38 -13.75
CA VAL A 367 -0.21 6.04 -14.33
C VAL A 367 -1.10 5.81 -15.56
N SER A 368 -2.28 6.44 -15.63
CA SER A 368 -3.15 6.36 -16.81
C SER A 368 -2.51 6.90 -18.10
N GLU A 369 -1.60 7.87 -17.97
CA GLU A 369 -0.86 8.43 -19.09
C GLU A 369 0.17 7.46 -19.66
N ILE A 370 0.79 6.61 -18.83
CA ILE A 370 1.71 5.56 -19.29
C ILE A 370 0.97 4.61 -20.24
N ALA A 371 -0.22 4.15 -19.82
CA ALA A 371 -1.03 3.24 -20.60
C ALA A 371 -1.47 3.89 -21.93
N SER A 372 -1.97 5.12 -21.86
CA SER A 372 -2.45 5.88 -23.02
C SER A 372 -1.35 6.11 -24.06
N ILE A 373 -0.17 6.60 -23.66
CA ILE A 373 0.92 6.85 -24.61
C ILE A 373 1.49 5.55 -25.20
N SER A 374 1.51 4.47 -24.42
CA SER A 374 1.95 3.15 -24.88
C SER A 374 1.01 2.59 -25.95
N GLU A 375 -0.30 2.65 -25.72
CA GLU A 375 -1.28 2.16 -26.71
C GLU A 375 -1.23 2.98 -28.00
N ARG A 376 -0.99 4.30 -27.93
CA ARG A 376 -0.76 5.12 -29.14
C ARG A 376 0.49 4.70 -29.93
N ARG A 377 1.48 4.06 -29.29
CA ARG A 377 2.61 3.41 -30.00
C ARG A 377 2.19 2.08 -30.63
N ILE A 378 1.40 1.26 -29.92
CA ILE A 378 0.83 0.01 -30.47
C ILE A 378 0.03 0.33 -31.74
N ALA A 379 -0.90 1.29 -31.68
CA ALA A 379 -1.73 1.69 -32.82
C ALA A 379 -0.89 2.14 -34.02
N ARG A 380 0.24 2.81 -33.77
CA ARG A 380 1.17 3.23 -34.83
C ARG A 380 1.94 2.07 -35.43
N LEU A 381 2.39 1.11 -34.62
CA LEU A 381 3.13 -0.07 -35.08
C LEU A 381 2.29 -0.95 -36.00
N VAL A 382 1.02 -1.16 -35.67
CA VAL A 382 0.14 -2.08 -36.43
C VAL A 382 -0.49 -1.44 -37.68
N ASP A 383 -0.38 -0.12 -37.85
CA ASP A 383 -0.93 0.59 -39.01
C ASP A 383 0.18 0.79 -40.06
N ASP A 384 0.04 0.18 -41.23
CA ASP A 384 1.00 0.27 -42.34
C ASP A 384 1.18 1.68 -42.88
N LYS A 385 0.19 2.56 -42.67
CA LYS A 385 0.25 3.97 -43.07
C LYS A 385 1.00 4.82 -42.07
N LEU A 386 1.17 4.35 -40.83
CA LEU A 386 1.78 5.11 -39.74
C LEU A 386 3.13 4.54 -39.27
N SER A 387 3.39 3.27 -39.57
CA SER A 387 4.55 2.50 -39.10
C SER A 387 5.82 2.67 -39.95
N ASP A 388 5.71 3.37 -41.08
CA ASP A 388 6.83 3.65 -41.98
C ASP A 388 7.49 2.36 -42.48
N GLY A 389 6.71 1.55 -43.22
CA GLY A 389 7.22 0.38 -43.95
C GLY A 389 7.05 -0.97 -43.24
N LEU A 390 6.42 -1.02 -42.06
CA LEU A 390 5.99 -2.29 -41.48
C LEU A 390 4.71 -2.78 -42.16
N PRO A 391 4.52 -4.11 -42.29
CA PRO A 391 3.28 -4.65 -42.84
C PRO A 391 2.10 -4.37 -41.89
N ALA A 392 0.90 -4.21 -42.47
CA ALA A 392 -0.31 -4.00 -41.70
C ALA A 392 -0.49 -5.12 -40.66
N MET A 393 -0.84 -4.75 -39.43
CA MET A 393 -0.99 -5.65 -38.28
C MET A 393 0.26 -6.48 -37.95
N LEU A 394 1.43 -6.08 -38.46
CA LEU A 394 2.72 -6.77 -38.34
C LEU A 394 2.68 -8.24 -38.81
N VAL A 395 1.99 -8.50 -39.94
CA VAL A 395 1.85 -9.86 -40.47
C VAL A 395 2.30 -9.97 -41.93
N GLU A 396 2.96 -11.08 -42.27
CA GLU A 396 3.47 -11.31 -43.63
C GLU A 396 2.36 -11.61 -44.64
N ARG A 397 1.32 -12.38 -44.24
CA ARG A 397 0.22 -12.83 -45.11
C ARG A 397 -1.11 -12.23 -44.69
N GLY A 398 -1.20 -10.91 -44.76
CA GLY A 398 -2.44 -10.18 -44.47
C GLY A 398 -3.63 -10.71 -45.26
N GLY A 399 -4.77 -10.87 -44.57
CA GLY A 399 -6.02 -11.38 -45.15
C GLY A 399 -6.32 -12.83 -44.75
N LEU A 400 -5.33 -13.71 -44.80
CA LEU A 400 -5.43 -15.04 -44.19
C LEU A 400 -5.13 -14.98 -42.69
N ASP A 401 -4.06 -14.25 -42.35
CA ASP A 401 -3.62 -14.04 -40.98
C ASP A 401 -4.00 -12.60 -40.54
N SER A 402 -4.45 -12.44 -39.29
CA SER A 402 -4.88 -11.14 -38.74
C SER A 402 -3.80 -10.44 -37.88
N GLY A 403 -2.65 -11.07 -37.69
CA GLY A 403 -1.54 -10.50 -36.91
C GLY A 403 -1.96 -10.01 -35.52
N PHE A 404 -1.52 -8.82 -35.16
CA PHE A 404 -1.81 -8.19 -33.86
C PHE A 404 -3.10 -7.37 -33.81
N MET A 405 -3.99 -7.50 -34.79
CA MET A 405 -5.25 -6.76 -34.84
C MET A 405 -6.05 -6.88 -33.54
N MET A 406 -6.29 -8.12 -33.08
CA MET A 406 -7.07 -8.35 -31.86
C MET A 406 -6.31 -7.94 -30.60
N ALA A 407 -4.97 -8.03 -30.59
CA ALA A 407 -4.16 -7.54 -29.48
C ALA A 407 -4.28 -6.02 -29.32
N GLN A 408 -4.33 -5.27 -30.44
CA GLN A 408 -4.56 -3.83 -30.40
C GLN A 408 -5.97 -3.48 -29.89
N TYR A 409 -7.00 -4.26 -30.23
CA TYR A 409 -8.35 -4.08 -29.68
C TYR A 409 -8.36 -4.25 -28.17
N THR A 410 -7.72 -5.32 -27.68
CA THR A 410 -7.58 -5.56 -26.23
C THR A 410 -6.82 -4.42 -25.55
N ALA A 411 -5.70 -3.96 -26.12
CA ALA A 411 -4.95 -2.84 -25.56
C ALA A 411 -5.79 -1.55 -25.47
N ALA A 412 -6.53 -1.21 -26.53
CA ALA A 412 -7.41 -0.06 -26.55
C ALA A 412 -8.56 -0.18 -25.52
N SER A 413 -9.13 -1.38 -25.36
CA SER A 413 -10.15 -1.66 -24.35
C SER A 413 -9.63 -1.42 -22.93
N LEU A 414 -8.46 -1.98 -22.58
CA LEU A 414 -7.86 -1.86 -21.26
C LEU A 414 -7.48 -0.41 -20.92
N VAL A 415 -6.95 0.34 -21.90
CA VAL A 415 -6.69 1.77 -21.73
C VAL A 415 -7.98 2.56 -21.51
N SER A 416 -9.07 2.18 -22.17
CA SER A 416 -10.38 2.83 -21.96
C SER A 416 -10.93 2.58 -20.57
N GLU A 417 -10.78 1.37 -20.04
CA GLU A 417 -11.16 1.02 -18.66
C GLU A 417 -10.32 1.81 -17.65
N ASN A 418 -9.00 1.87 -17.85
CA ASN A 418 -8.08 2.60 -16.97
C ASN A 418 -8.43 4.10 -16.82
N LYS A 419 -8.97 4.73 -17.88
CA LYS A 419 -9.43 6.14 -17.80
C LYS A 419 -10.62 6.31 -16.86
N VAL A 420 -11.48 5.30 -16.73
CA VAL A 420 -12.59 5.33 -15.78
C VAL A 420 -12.06 5.19 -14.36
N LEU A 421 -11.06 4.33 -14.15
CA LEU A 421 -10.42 4.12 -12.84
C LEU A 421 -9.54 5.30 -12.37
N ALA A 422 -9.27 6.27 -13.24
CA ALA A 422 -8.52 7.48 -12.91
C ALA A 422 -9.39 8.64 -12.39
N HIS A 423 -10.70 8.43 -12.22
CA HIS A 423 -11.54 9.40 -11.52
C HIS A 423 -11.17 9.39 -10.03
N ALA A 424 -11.08 10.58 -9.44
CA ALA A 424 -10.71 10.73 -8.03
C ALA A 424 -11.82 10.20 -7.13
N ASP A 425 -11.50 9.24 -6.26
CA ASP A 425 -12.45 8.70 -5.28
C ASP A 425 -12.50 9.57 -4.02
N SER A 426 -11.45 10.35 -3.73
CA SER A 426 -11.36 11.17 -2.51
C SER A 426 -12.38 12.32 -2.47
N VAL A 427 -13.00 12.66 -3.60
CA VAL A 427 -13.98 13.75 -3.69
C VAL A 427 -15.41 13.31 -3.39
N ASP A 428 -15.65 12.00 -3.18
CA ASP A 428 -16.98 11.42 -2.96
C ASP A 428 -17.24 11.06 -1.49
N SER A 429 -16.78 11.91 -0.57
CA SER A 429 -16.98 11.69 0.87
C SER A 429 -18.46 11.75 1.25
N ILE A 430 -18.95 10.66 1.86
CA ILE A 430 -20.32 10.56 2.38
C ILE A 430 -20.27 10.66 3.90
N PRO A 431 -20.99 11.61 4.53
CA PRO A 431 -21.15 11.64 5.97
C PRO A 431 -21.77 10.34 6.49
N THR A 432 -21.02 9.63 7.33
CA THR A 432 -21.45 8.40 7.99
C THR A 432 -21.24 8.57 9.49
N LEU A 433 -22.08 7.92 10.30
CA LEU A 433 -22.26 8.14 11.75
C LEU A 433 -23.20 9.33 12.08
N VAL A 434 -24.24 9.03 12.85
CA VAL A 434 -25.11 10.04 13.47
C VAL A 434 -24.45 10.45 14.78
N GLY A 435 -23.57 11.44 14.72
CA GLY A 435 -23.00 12.17 15.87
C GLY A 435 -23.38 13.65 15.76
N PRO A 436 -23.47 14.38 16.89
CA PRO A 436 -24.12 15.70 16.99
C PRO A 436 -23.56 16.77 16.05
#